data_AF-A0AA42BUV9-F1
#
_entry.id   AF-A0AA42BUV9-F1
#
_cell.length_a   1.000
_cell.length_b   1.000
_cell.length_c   1.000
_cell.angle_alpha   90.00
_cell.angle_beta   90.00
_cell.angle_gamma   90.00
#
_symmetry.space_group_name_H-M   'P 1'
#
loop_
_entity.id
_entity.type
_entity.pdbx_description
1 polymer ?
#
loop_
_entity_poly.entity_id
_entity_poly.type
_entity_poly.pdbx_seq_one_letter_code
_entity_poly.pdbx_strand_id
1 'polypeptide(L)'
;MAGEFGAYIAQKRIEKDVKLKPIAEKIGVSTTYLSDIIKGRRNPPDINGLDALAEVLRLSDEEKDVMLDLAGRERNQVSPDLSEYIMDEKLPNARVALRRARNAELGDDFWKEVNRIIDKEGGGEQ
;
A
#
# COMPACT_ATOMS: atom_id res chain seq x y z
N MET A 1 1.24 -12.75 -16.60
CA MET A 1 1.54 -11.31 -16.71
C MET A 1 1.80 -10.82 -15.30
N ALA A 2 2.78 -9.94 -15.07
CA ALA A 2 3.00 -9.42 -13.71
C ALA A 2 1.75 -8.67 -13.24
N GLY A 3 1.37 -8.83 -11.97
CA GLY A 3 0.36 -7.97 -11.33
C GLY A 3 0.87 -6.53 -11.24
N GLU A 4 -0.03 -5.58 -11.01
CA GLU A 4 0.32 -4.15 -10.94
C GLU A 4 1.38 -3.86 -9.85
N PHE A 5 1.31 -4.55 -8.71
CA PHE A 5 2.33 -4.48 -7.66
C PHE A 5 3.70 -4.93 -8.20
N GLY A 6 3.77 -6.11 -8.82
CA GLY A 6 5.02 -6.63 -9.35
C GLY A 6 5.65 -5.73 -10.41
N ALA A 7 4.83 -5.16 -11.31
CA ALA A 7 5.26 -4.19 -12.31
C ALA A 7 5.82 -2.91 -11.67
N TYR A 8 5.14 -2.38 -10.65
CA TYR A 8 5.58 -1.20 -9.90
C TYR A 8 6.93 -1.42 -9.21
N ILE A 9 7.12 -2.55 -8.54
CA ILE A 9 8.40 -2.90 -7.90
C ILE A 9 9.51 -3.06 -8.93
N ALA A 10 9.22 -3.69 -10.08
CA ALA A 10 10.20 -3.83 -11.16
C ALA A 10 10.67 -2.46 -11.68
N GLN A 11 9.73 -1.53 -11.85
CA GLN A 11 10.00 -0.15 -12.27
C GLN A 11 10.84 0.61 -11.23
N LYS A 12 10.37 0.67 -9.96
CA LYS A 12 11.07 1.39 -8.88
C LYS A 12 12.49 0.88 -8.66
N ARG A 13 12.69 -0.42 -8.79
CA ARG A 13 14.01 -1.05 -8.72
C ARG A 13 14.98 -0.51 -9.79
N ILE A 14 14.50 -0.32 -11.02
CA ILE A 14 15.31 0.24 -12.13
C ILE A 14 15.58 1.73 -11.87
N GLU A 15 14.56 2.49 -11.48
CA GLU A 15 14.68 3.93 -11.20
C GLU A 15 15.69 4.23 -10.08
N LYS A 16 15.75 3.38 -9.05
CA LYS A 16 16.58 3.56 -7.87
C LYS A 16 17.93 2.82 -7.96
N ASP A 17 18.23 2.21 -9.10
CA ASP A 17 19.42 1.37 -9.36
C ASP A 17 19.67 0.28 -8.28
N VAL A 18 18.59 -0.38 -7.86
CA VAL A 18 18.65 -1.43 -6.83
C VAL A 18 18.69 -2.79 -7.50
N LYS A 19 19.59 -3.69 -7.09
CA LYS A 19 19.59 -5.07 -7.59
C LYS A 19 18.60 -5.94 -6.82
N LEU A 20 18.17 -7.05 -7.42
CA LEU A 20 17.22 -7.97 -6.77
C LEU A 20 17.76 -8.58 -5.46
N LYS A 21 19.07 -8.86 -5.42
CA LYS A 21 19.73 -9.53 -4.29
C LYS A 21 19.66 -8.73 -2.99
N PRO A 22 20.04 -7.43 -2.93
CA PRO A 22 19.87 -6.60 -1.75
C PRO A 22 18.44 -6.57 -1.20
N ILE A 23 17.44 -6.51 -2.08
CA ILE A 23 16.03 -6.53 -1.68
C ILE A 23 15.71 -7.87 -1.01
N ALA A 24 16.05 -8.98 -1.67
CA ALA A 24 15.78 -10.32 -1.18
C ALA A 24 16.44 -10.58 0.20
N GLU A 25 17.68 -10.10 0.38
CA GLU A 25 18.41 -10.19 1.65
C GLU A 25 17.72 -9.39 2.77
N LYS A 26 17.29 -8.16 2.48
CA LYS A 26 16.61 -7.32 3.49
C LYS A 26 15.26 -7.90 3.91
N ILE A 27 14.45 -8.37 2.96
CA ILE A 27 13.13 -8.95 3.25
C ILE A 27 13.22 -10.41 3.75
N GLY A 28 14.41 -11.02 3.78
CA GLY A 28 14.63 -12.37 4.30
C GLY A 28 14.12 -13.49 3.40
N VAL A 29 14.11 -13.32 2.07
CA VAL A 29 13.66 -14.34 1.11
C VAL A 29 14.71 -14.64 0.04
N SER A 30 14.50 -15.69 -0.75
CA SER A 30 15.38 -15.98 -1.88
C SER A 30 15.13 -15.01 -3.06
N THR A 31 16.17 -14.74 -3.86
CA THR A 31 16.05 -13.95 -5.09
C THR A 31 15.04 -14.54 -6.07
N THR A 32 14.95 -15.88 -6.13
CA THR A 32 13.94 -16.59 -6.93
C THR A 32 12.53 -16.30 -6.43
N TYR A 33 12.30 -16.36 -5.12
CA TYR A 33 11.00 -16.06 -4.52
C TYR A 33 10.58 -14.61 -4.78
N LEU A 34 11.49 -13.65 -4.58
CA LEU A 34 11.25 -12.25 -4.92
C LEU A 34 10.97 -12.06 -6.42
N SER A 35 11.67 -12.79 -7.30
CA SER A 35 11.36 -12.77 -8.73
C SER A 35 9.96 -13.31 -9.03
N ASP A 36 9.48 -14.31 -8.30
CA ASP A 36 8.14 -14.86 -8.48
C ASP A 36 7.06 -13.89 -8.00
N ILE A 37 7.28 -13.16 -6.90
CA ILE A 37 6.43 -12.04 -6.47
C ILE A 37 6.34 -10.98 -7.57
N ILE A 38 7.49 -10.49 -8.05
CA ILE A 38 7.54 -9.45 -9.09
C ILE A 38 6.85 -9.90 -10.39
N LYS A 39 6.83 -11.22 -10.67
CA LYS A 39 6.15 -11.80 -11.83
C LYS A 39 4.66 -12.10 -11.59
N GLY A 40 4.11 -11.76 -10.43
CA GLY A 40 2.71 -12.03 -10.06
C GLY A 40 2.39 -13.52 -9.86
N ARG A 41 3.40 -14.35 -9.57
CA ARG A 41 3.23 -15.79 -9.30
C ARG A 41 3.01 -16.08 -7.81
N ARG A 42 3.28 -15.09 -6.96
CA ARG A 42 3.12 -15.11 -5.52
C ARG A 42 2.52 -13.77 -5.10
N ASN A 43 1.75 -13.80 -4.01
CA ASN A 43 1.19 -12.58 -3.44
C ASN A 43 2.31 -11.62 -3.02
N PRO A 44 2.02 -10.31 -2.94
CA PRO A 44 2.88 -9.32 -2.29
C PRO A 44 3.34 -9.78 -0.89
N PRO A 45 4.46 -9.27 -0.35
CA PRO A 45 4.87 -9.50 1.04
C PRO A 45 3.89 -8.92 2.06
N ASP A 46 3.91 -9.38 3.32
CA ASP A 46 3.16 -8.76 4.43
C ASP A 46 3.65 -7.34 4.74
N ILE A 47 3.01 -6.65 5.69
CA ILE A 47 3.35 -5.25 6.01
C ILE A 47 4.83 -5.07 6.36
N ASN A 48 5.41 -5.99 7.14
CA ASN A 48 6.84 -5.96 7.49
C ASN A 48 7.73 -6.11 6.25
N GLY A 49 7.38 -7.02 5.35
CA GLY A 49 8.09 -7.18 4.08
C GLY A 49 7.93 -5.99 3.14
N LEU A 50 6.77 -5.34 3.15
CA LEU A 50 6.49 -4.12 2.40
C LEU A 50 7.29 -2.93 2.95
N ASP A 51 7.34 -2.75 4.27
CA ASP A 51 8.17 -1.71 4.91
C ASP A 51 9.66 -1.91 4.59
N ALA A 52 10.17 -3.14 4.72
CA ALA A 52 11.53 -3.46 4.34
C ALA A 52 11.80 -3.20 2.84
N LEU A 53 10.83 -3.47 1.97
CA LEU A 53 10.92 -3.18 0.54
C LEU A 53 10.98 -1.68 0.26
N ALA A 54 10.14 -0.88 0.93
CA ALA A 54 10.15 0.57 0.85
C ALA A 54 11.50 1.15 1.30
N GLU A 55 12.07 0.63 2.39
CA GLU A 55 13.38 1.03 2.88
C GLU A 55 14.50 0.77 1.86
N VAL A 56 14.58 -0.44 1.28
CA VAL A 56 15.65 -0.77 0.30
C VAL A 56 15.51 0.07 -0.96
N LEU A 57 14.28 0.26 -1.43
CA LEU A 57 13.99 1.05 -2.62
C LEU A 57 14.03 2.57 -2.36
N ARG A 58 14.16 3.00 -1.10
CA ARG A 58 14.13 4.42 -0.71
C ARG A 58 12.93 5.13 -1.32
N LEU A 59 11.75 4.54 -1.09
CA LEU A 59 10.50 5.12 -1.54
C LEU A 59 10.20 6.38 -0.72
N SER A 60 9.65 7.41 -1.37
CA SER A 60 8.95 8.49 -0.65
C SER A 60 7.68 7.95 0.00
N ASP A 61 7.06 8.75 0.87
CA ASP A 61 5.80 8.37 1.51
C ASP A 61 4.70 8.14 0.46
N GLU A 62 4.61 8.98 -0.58
CA GLU A 62 3.65 8.80 -1.67
C GLU A 62 3.95 7.55 -2.50
N GLU A 63 5.23 7.26 -2.77
CA GLU A 63 5.63 6.04 -3.47
C GLU A 63 5.31 4.78 -2.65
N LYS A 64 5.40 4.88 -1.32
CA LYS A 64 5.06 3.82 -0.37
C LYS A 64 3.54 3.61 -0.32
N ASP A 65 2.74 4.67 -0.26
CA ASP A 65 1.28 4.59 -0.26
C ASP A 65 0.77 3.88 -1.52
N VAL A 66 1.29 4.25 -2.70
CA VAL A 66 0.98 3.57 -3.96
C VAL A 66 1.34 2.08 -3.89
N MET A 67 2.51 1.74 -3.32
CA MET A 67 2.92 0.35 -3.17
C MET A 67 1.96 -0.45 -2.27
N LEU A 68 1.54 0.13 -1.15
CA LEU A 68 0.65 -0.49 -0.17
C LEU A 68 -0.75 -0.71 -0.77
N ASP A 69 -1.28 0.28 -1.49
CA ASP A 69 -2.54 0.18 -2.24
C ASP A 69 -2.50 -0.95 -3.27
N LEU A 70 -1.43 -1.04 -4.06
CA LEU A 70 -1.25 -2.11 -5.04
C LEU A 70 -1.17 -3.48 -4.37
N ALA A 71 -0.48 -3.56 -3.23
CA ALA A 71 -0.38 -4.81 -2.46
C ALA A 71 -1.74 -5.25 -1.88
N GLY A 72 -2.53 -4.30 -1.38
CA GLY A 72 -3.90 -4.55 -0.91
C GLY A 72 -4.80 -5.05 -2.03
N ARG A 73 -4.81 -4.36 -3.18
CA ARG A 73 -5.59 -4.73 -4.36
C ARG A 73 -5.25 -6.14 -4.86
N GLU A 74 -3.97 -6.47 -4.99
CA GLU A 74 -3.55 -7.80 -5.46
C GLU A 74 -3.94 -8.92 -4.48
N ARG A 75 -4.07 -8.60 -3.19
CA ARG A 75 -4.58 -9.51 -2.15
C ARG A 75 -6.10 -9.49 -1.99
N ASN A 76 -6.83 -8.66 -2.74
CA ASN A 76 -8.25 -8.39 -2.55
C ASN A 76 -8.59 -7.96 -1.10
N GLN A 77 -7.77 -7.09 -0.53
CA GLN A 77 -7.90 -6.58 0.83
C GLN A 77 -7.71 -5.05 0.84
N VAL A 78 -8.08 -4.40 1.94
CA VAL A 78 -7.71 -2.99 2.16
C VAL A 78 -6.18 -2.86 2.22
N SER A 79 -5.67 -1.65 2.00
CA SER A 79 -4.23 -1.39 2.12
C SER A 79 -3.70 -1.91 3.46
N PRO A 80 -2.56 -2.64 3.49
CA PRO A 80 -2.12 -3.34 4.70
C PRO A 80 -1.92 -2.45 5.93
N ASP A 81 -1.49 -1.21 5.73
CA ASP A 81 -1.31 -0.18 6.77
C ASP A 81 -2.64 0.36 7.34
N LEU A 82 -3.70 0.40 6.53
CA LEU A 82 -5.01 0.90 6.95
C LEU A 82 -5.85 -0.12 7.72
N SER A 83 -5.49 -1.40 7.63
CA SER A 83 -6.28 -2.50 8.22
C SER A 83 -6.48 -2.34 9.72
N GLU A 84 -5.41 -2.01 10.45
CA GLU A 84 -5.45 -1.85 11.90
C GLU A 84 -6.28 -0.62 12.29
N TYR A 85 -6.07 0.51 11.62
CA TYR A 85 -6.80 1.75 11.87
C TYR A 85 -8.32 1.60 11.63
N ILE A 86 -8.72 0.94 10.53
CA ILE A 86 -10.13 0.70 10.21
C ILE A 86 -10.81 -0.23 11.23
N MET A 87 -10.04 -1.18 11.79
CA MET A 87 -10.57 -2.19 12.70
C MET A 87 -10.47 -1.80 14.18
N ASP A 88 -9.80 -0.71 14.53
CA ASP A 88 -9.65 -0.24 15.92
C ASP A 88 -11.02 -0.09 16.61
N GLU A 89 -11.19 -0.79 17.73
CA GLU A 89 -12.41 -0.76 18.55
C GLU A 89 -12.67 0.61 19.18
N LYS A 90 -11.63 1.45 19.31
CA LYS A 90 -11.74 2.83 19.80
C LYS A 90 -12.33 3.78 18.75
N LEU A 91 -12.32 3.39 17.47
CA LEU A 91 -12.80 4.19 16.34
C LEU A 91 -13.98 3.53 15.59
N PRO A 92 -15.06 3.12 16.28
CA PRO A 92 -16.15 2.36 15.64
C PRO A 92 -16.87 3.16 14.54
N ASN A 93 -16.80 4.49 14.59
CA ASN A 93 -17.43 5.36 13.61
C ASN A 93 -16.77 5.31 12.22
N ALA A 94 -15.47 4.96 12.12
CA ALA A 94 -14.79 4.84 10.83
C ALA A 94 -15.48 3.77 9.96
N ARG A 95 -15.67 2.57 10.52
CA ARG A 95 -16.36 1.44 9.86
C ARG A 95 -17.84 1.71 9.62
N VAL A 96 -18.51 2.50 10.48
CA VAL A 96 -19.89 2.94 10.25
C VAL A 96 -19.96 3.90 9.05
N ALA A 97 -19.06 4.89 8.98
CA ALA A 97 -18.99 5.83 7.87
C ALA A 97 -18.74 5.13 6.54
N LEU A 98 -17.76 4.22 6.46
CA LEU A 98 -17.45 3.43 5.27
C LEU A 98 -18.67 2.62 4.78
N ARG A 99 -19.42 1.96 5.69
CA ARG A 99 -20.64 1.22 5.33
C ARG A 99 -21.75 2.12 4.83
N ARG A 100 -21.95 3.28 5.46
CA ARG A 100 -22.98 4.26 5.05
C ARG A 100 -22.66 4.85 3.68
N ALA A 101 -21.41 5.24 3.44
CA ALA A 101 -20.96 5.75 2.15
C ALA A 101 -21.16 4.71 1.04
N ARG A 102 -20.77 3.45 1.28
CA ARG A 102 -21.01 2.34 0.33
C ARG A 102 -22.50 2.14 0.05
N ASN A 103 -23.34 2.07 1.08
CA ASN A 103 -24.77 1.80 0.92
C ASN A 103 -25.53 2.96 0.27
N ALA A 104 -24.99 4.19 0.37
CA ALA A 104 -25.52 5.37 -0.31
C ALA A 104 -24.86 5.60 -1.68
N GLU A 105 -24.02 4.67 -2.14
CA GLU A 105 -23.31 4.74 -3.44
C GLU A 105 -22.53 6.06 -3.63
N LEU A 106 -21.96 6.59 -2.54
CA LEU A 106 -21.15 7.81 -2.59
C LEU A 106 -19.84 7.54 -3.32
N GLY A 107 -19.60 8.31 -4.39
CA GLY A 107 -18.40 8.24 -5.21
C GLY A 107 -17.21 9.04 -4.64
N ASP A 108 -16.16 9.14 -5.45
CA ASP A 108 -14.90 9.81 -5.10
C ASP A 108 -15.06 11.29 -4.71
N ASP A 109 -16.02 12.02 -5.31
CA ASP A 109 -16.24 13.43 -4.98
C ASP A 109 -16.66 13.66 -3.51
N PHE A 110 -17.35 12.69 -2.91
CA PHE A 110 -17.63 12.72 -1.47
C PHE A 110 -16.34 12.56 -0.65
N TRP A 111 -15.47 11.63 -1.03
CA TRP A 111 -14.20 11.40 -0.32
C TRP A 111 -13.23 12.55 -0.48
N LYS A 112 -13.23 13.24 -1.63
CA LYS A 112 -12.50 14.51 -1.79
C LYS A 112 -12.96 15.55 -0.77
N GLU A 113 -14.26 15.66 -0.49
CA GLU A 113 -14.76 16.56 0.55
C GLU A 113 -14.36 16.09 1.96
N VAL A 114 -14.40 14.78 2.23
CA VAL A 114 -13.89 14.23 3.49
C VAL A 114 -12.41 14.57 3.69
N ASN A 115 -11.58 14.44 2.66
CA ASN A 115 -10.16 14.82 2.72
C ASN A 115 -9.99 16.30 3.05
N ARG A 116 -10.78 17.20 2.42
CA ARG A 116 -10.74 18.63 2.76
C ARG A 116 -11.12 18.92 4.21
N ILE A 117 -12.02 18.13 4.80
CA ILE A 117 -12.35 18.26 6.24
C ILE A 117 -11.17 17.80 7.08
N ILE A 118 -10.54 16.66 6.73
CA ILE A 118 -9.35 16.15 7.42
C ILE A 118 -8.21 17.17 7.35
N ASP A 119 -7.93 17.76 6.19
CA ASP A 119 -6.87 18.77 6.02
C ASP A 119 -7.10 20.01 6.90
N LYS A 120 -8.36 20.39 7.11
CA LYS A 120 -8.73 21.52 7.99
C LYS A 120 -8.56 21.20 9.47
N GLU A 121 -8.97 20.01 9.89
CA GLU A 121 -8.92 19.58 11.30
C GLU A 121 -7.52 19.12 11.72
N GLY A 122 -6.76 18.52 10.79
CA GLY A 122 -5.40 18.05 10.98
C GLY A 122 -4.33 19.15 11.03
N GLY A 123 -4.71 20.39 10.70
CA GLY A 123 -3.80 21.53 10.63
C GLY A 123 -2.95 21.49 9.37
N GLY A 124 -3.35 22.26 8.35
CA GLY A 124 -2.52 22.52 7.19
C GLY A 124 -1.18 23.15 7.61
N GLU A 125 -0.09 22.49 7.23
CA GLU A 125 1.25 22.99 6.90
C GLU A 125 1.99 21.75 6.36
N GLN A 126 2.03 21.53 5.04
CA GLN A 126 2.80 22.30 4.06
C GLN A 126 2.05 22.52 2.74
#